data_AF-A0A2V7S448-F1
#
_entry.id   AF-A0A2V7S448-F1
#
_cell.length_a   1.000
_cell.length_b   1.000
_cell.length_c   1.000
_cell.angle_alpha   90.00
_cell.angle_beta   90.00
_cell.angle_gamma   90.00
#
_symmetry.space_group_name_H-M   'P 1'
#
loop_
_entity.id
_entity.type
_entity.pdbx_description
1 polymer ?
#
loop_
_entity_poly.entity_id
_entity_poly.type
_entity_poly.pdbx_seq_one_letter_code
_entity_poly.pdbx_strand_id
1 'polypeptide(L)'
;MPARSRATARGLAAIATLAFAPPARAQLPTITDYTKSFERRDGYFPLYWDGAKGRLLLEVPAGRLGEQFLYLPSLATGIGDVRLGLDRGAIGDEKLAHFERPGPRLALVLENPKFRAV
;
A
#
# COMPACT_ATOMS: atom_id res chain seq x y z
N MET A 1 -59.32 59.03 24.72
CA MET A 1 -57.92 58.72 24.36
C MET A 1 -57.60 57.27 24.74
N PRO A 2 -56.75 56.57 23.97
CA PRO A 2 -56.79 55.13 23.66
C PRO A 2 -55.87 54.33 24.63
N ALA A 3 -55.57 53.03 24.59
CA ALA A 3 -55.76 51.89 23.70
C ALA A 3 -55.60 50.62 24.57
N ARG A 4 -56.37 49.56 24.36
CA ARG A 4 -56.06 48.23 24.92
C ARG A 4 -55.17 47.47 23.95
N SER A 5 -53.91 47.30 24.34
CA SER A 5 -52.82 46.65 23.62
C SER A 5 -53.05 45.15 23.43
N ARG A 6 -52.90 44.67 22.20
CA ARG A 6 -52.86 43.24 21.86
C ARG A 6 -51.42 42.74 21.91
N ALA A 7 -51.22 41.67 22.68
CA ALA A 7 -49.97 40.93 22.79
C ALA A 7 -49.47 40.44 21.42
N THR A 8 -48.18 40.60 21.17
CA THR A 8 -47.46 39.88 20.11
C THR A 8 -46.14 39.39 20.68
N ALA A 9 -46.10 38.10 21.03
CA ALA A 9 -44.88 37.40 21.39
C ALA A 9 -44.06 37.16 20.12
N ARG A 10 -42.83 37.66 20.08
CA ARG A 10 -41.82 37.32 19.06
C ARG A 10 -40.70 36.56 19.75
N GLY A 11 -40.74 35.23 19.65
CA GLY A 11 -39.62 34.37 20.04
C GLY A 11 -38.51 34.46 18.99
N LEU A 12 -37.32 34.89 19.40
CA LEU A 12 -36.10 34.70 18.62
C LEU A 12 -35.52 33.33 18.96
N ALA A 13 -35.55 32.40 18.00
CA ALA A 13 -34.80 31.15 18.07
C ALA A 13 -33.36 31.41 17.58
N ALA A 14 -32.37 31.26 18.47
CA ALA A 14 -30.96 31.30 18.14
C ALA A 14 -30.54 29.94 17.55
N ILE A 15 -30.08 29.94 16.30
CA ILE A 15 -29.55 28.74 15.64
C ILE A 15 -28.07 28.65 15.98
N ALA A 16 -27.70 27.67 16.81
CA ALA A 16 -26.31 27.35 17.14
C ALA A 16 -25.71 26.50 16.00
N THR A 17 -24.75 27.05 15.27
CA THR A 17 -23.95 26.32 14.28
C THR A 17 -22.90 25.46 15.00
N LEU A 18 -23.13 24.16 15.05
CA LEU A 18 -22.12 23.17 15.44
C LEU A 18 -21.06 23.05 14.33
N ALA A 19 -19.83 23.49 14.61
CA ALA A 19 -18.70 23.31 13.72
C ALA A 19 -18.30 21.82 13.69
N PHE A 20 -18.38 21.20 12.51
CA PHE A 20 -17.95 19.83 12.28
C PHE A 20 -16.42 19.78 12.11
N ALA A 21 -15.70 19.25 13.10
CA ALA A 21 -14.26 19.02 12.99
C ALA A 21 -14.01 17.75 12.15
N PRO A 22 -13.13 17.79 11.13
CA PRO A 22 -12.84 16.61 10.32
C PRO A 22 -12.13 15.54 11.18
N PRO A 23 -12.40 14.25 10.95
CA PRO A 23 -11.75 13.18 11.69
C PRO A 23 -10.23 13.20 11.44
N ALA A 24 -9.46 13.12 12.52
CA ALA A 24 -8.01 13.02 12.45
C ALA A 24 -7.62 11.73 11.71
N ARG A 25 -6.91 11.87 10.59
CA ARG A 25 -6.32 10.73 9.88
C ARG A 25 -5.13 10.23 10.69
N ALA A 26 -5.18 8.98 11.13
CA ALA A 26 -4.03 8.31 11.72
C ALA A 26 -2.88 8.30 10.69
N GLN A 27 -1.75 8.92 11.04
CA GLN A 27 -0.55 8.89 10.22
C GLN A 27 0.10 7.52 10.34
N LEU A 28 0.34 6.86 9.21
CA LEU A 28 1.10 5.62 9.18
C LEU A 28 2.57 5.93 9.56
N PRO A 29 3.23 5.05 10.33
CA PRO A 29 4.65 5.22 10.64
C PRO A 29 5.47 5.22 9.35
N THR A 30 6.58 5.96 9.35
CA THR A 30 7.51 5.95 8.22
C THR A 30 8.18 4.58 8.12
N ILE A 31 8.69 4.22 6.93
CA ILE A 31 9.44 2.97 6.75
C ILE A 31 10.64 2.95 7.71
N THR A 32 11.37 4.06 7.81
CA THR A 32 12.50 4.22 8.73
C THR A 32 12.10 3.94 10.17
N ASP A 33 10.95 4.44 10.64
CA ASP A 33 10.45 4.18 12.00
C ASP A 33 10.04 2.73 12.20
N TYR A 34 9.39 2.13 11.20
CA TYR A 34 8.91 0.75 11.28
C TYR A 34 10.05 -0.28 11.23
N THR A 35 11.17 0.06 10.59
CA THR A 35 12.31 -0.87 10.39
C THR A 35 13.53 -0.56 11.25
N LYS A 36 13.44 0.35 12.24
CA LYS A 36 14.58 0.77 13.10
C LYS A 36 15.37 -0.38 13.72
N SER A 37 14.70 -1.47 14.10
CA SER A 37 15.31 -2.63 14.75
C SER A 37 15.62 -3.78 13.78
N PHE A 38 15.46 -3.57 12.47
CA PHE A 38 15.67 -4.60 11.47
C PHE A 38 17.07 -4.49 10.87
N GLU A 39 17.62 -5.61 10.45
CA GLU A 39 18.87 -5.62 9.70
C GLU A 39 18.57 -5.23 8.25
N ARG A 40 19.06 -4.07 7.83
CA ARG A 40 18.95 -3.61 6.44
C ARG A 40 20.01 -4.31 5.59
N ARG A 41 19.59 -4.82 4.45
CA ARG A 41 20.43 -5.41 3.40
C ARG A 41 20.19 -4.67 2.11
N ASP A 42 21.22 -4.01 1.60
CA ASP A 42 21.14 -3.35 0.31
C ASP A 42 21.24 -4.40 -0.82
N GLY A 43 20.53 -4.14 -1.92
CA GLY A 43 20.41 -5.04 -3.06
C GLY A 43 19.64 -4.33 -4.18
N TYR A 44 19.14 -5.08 -5.17
CA TYR A 44 18.34 -4.50 -6.25
C TYR A 44 17.10 -3.76 -5.71
N PHE A 45 16.43 -4.36 -4.73
CA PHE A 45 15.55 -3.67 -3.79
C PHE A 45 16.18 -3.74 -2.40
N PRO A 46 16.06 -2.69 -1.57
CA PRO A 46 16.45 -2.78 -0.17
C PRO A 46 15.58 -3.82 0.55
N LEU A 47 16.22 -4.65 1.36
CA LEU A 47 15.55 -5.68 2.16
C LEU A 47 15.77 -5.40 3.65
N TYR A 48 14.78 -5.73 4.47
CA TYR A 48 14.88 -5.66 5.92
C TYR A 48 14.57 -7.03 6.53
N TRP A 49 15.52 -7.55 7.30
CA TRP A 49 15.34 -8.79 8.05
C TRP A 49 14.83 -8.49 9.47
N ASP A 50 13.61 -8.94 9.76
CA ASP A 50 12.98 -8.89 11.07
C ASP A 50 13.25 -10.22 11.79
N GLY A 51 14.39 -10.29 12.49
CA GLY A 51 14.85 -11.48 13.19
C GLY A 51 13.93 -11.92 14.33
N ALA A 52 13.15 -10.99 14.91
CA ALA A 52 12.21 -11.30 15.98
C ALA A 52 10.99 -12.10 15.45
N LYS A 53 10.57 -11.84 14.21
CA LYS A 53 9.43 -12.53 13.57
C LYS A 53 9.84 -13.54 12.50
N GLY A 54 11.12 -13.64 12.20
CA GLY A 54 11.65 -14.54 11.17
C GLY A 54 11.13 -14.23 9.76
N ARG A 55 10.95 -12.95 9.42
CA ARG A 55 10.43 -12.52 8.12
C ARG A 55 11.34 -11.53 7.42
N LEU A 56 11.34 -11.59 6.10
CA LEU A 56 12.04 -10.65 5.23
C LEU A 56 11.03 -9.69 4.59
N LEU A 57 11.32 -8.40 4.66
CA LEU A 57 10.50 -7.33 4.09
C LEU A 57 11.27 -6.68 2.95
N LEU A 58 10.57 -6.29 1.89
CA LEU A 58 11.14 -5.59 0.73
C LEU A 58 10.64 -4.15 0.72
N GLU A 59 11.55 -3.19 0.54
CA GLU A 59 11.21 -1.78 0.32
C GLU A 59 11.03 -1.49 -1.16
N VAL A 60 9.93 -0.82 -1.50
CA VAL A 60 9.70 -0.28 -2.84
C VAL A 60 9.84 1.24 -2.77
N PRO A 61 10.96 1.82 -3.24
CA PRO A 61 11.13 3.26 -3.26
C PRO A 61 10.06 3.92 -4.14
N ALA A 62 9.51 5.05 -3.69
CA ALA A 62 8.44 5.75 -4.42
C ALA A 62 8.84 6.12 -5.86
N GLY A 63 10.12 6.44 -6.09
CA GLY A 63 10.66 6.75 -7.42
C GLY A 63 10.79 5.55 -8.36
N ARG A 64 10.56 4.31 -7.88
CA ARG A 64 10.62 3.07 -8.66
C ARG A 64 9.24 2.47 -8.94
N LEU A 65 8.17 3.17 -8.59
CA LEU A 65 6.82 2.75 -8.97
C LEU A 65 6.65 2.87 -10.50
N GLY A 66 6.11 1.84 -11.13
CA GLY A 66 6.02 1.73 -12.59
C GLY A 66 7.33 1.37 -13.30
N GLU A 67 8.45 1.28 -12.58
CA GLU A 67 9.71 0.86 -13.16
C GLU A 67 9.70 -0.66 -13.38
N GLN A 68 9.90 -1.07 -14.63
CA GLN A 68 9.95 -2.47 -15.01
C GLN A 68 11.29 -3.10 -14.60
N PHE A 69 11.23 -4.31 -14.08
CA PHE A 69 12.36 -5.14 -13.73
C PHE A 69 12.14 -6.60 -14.12
N LEU A 70 13.23 -7.34 -14.20
CA LEU A 70 13.18 -8.78 -14.47
C LEU A 70 12.79 -9.53 -13.19
N TYR A 71 11.71 -10.30 -13.25
CA TYR A 71 11.23 -11.17 -12.20
C TYR A 71 11.50 -12.63 -12.56
N LEU A 72 12.33 -13.29 -11.75
CA LEU A 72 12.75 -14.67 -11.92
C LEU A 72 12.19 -15.50 -10.76
N PRO A 73 11.00 -16.10 -10.90
CA PRO A 73 10.46 -16.98 -9.87
C PRO A 73 11.25 -18.30 -9.82
N SER A 74 11.48 -18.80 -8.60
CA SER A 74 12.08 -20.12 -8.38
C SER A 74 11.28 -20.90 -7.33
N LEU A 75 11.38 -22.23 -7.39
CA LEU A 75 10.77 -23.11 -6.40
C LEU A 75 11.65 -23.20 -5.16
N ALA A 76 11.28 -22.43 -4.12
CA ALA A 76 11.97 -22.49 -2.83
C ALA A 76 11.68 -23.80 -2.07
N THR A 77 10.46 -24.34 -2.19
CA THR A 77 9.98 -25.55 -1.49
C THR A 77 9.01 -26.33 -2.37
N GLY A 78 8.92 -27.65 -2.22
CA GLY A 78 8.00 -28.50 -2.99
C GLY A 78 8.61 -29.86 -3.36
N ILE A 79 7.94 -30.60 -4.27
CA ILE A 79 8.28 -32.00 -4.62
C ILE A 79 9.69 -32.10 -5.23
N GLY A 80 10.12 -31.15 -6.07
CA GLY A 80 11.45 -31.25 -6.69
C GLY A 80 11.52 -32.41 -7.67
N ASP A 81 10.82 -32.34 -8.81
CA ASP A 81 10.86 -33.41 -9.83
C ASP A 81 11.36 -32.85 -11.16
N VAL A 82 12.57 -33.28 -11.53
CA VAL A 82 13.24 -32.91 -12.78
C VAL A 82 12.41 -33.33 -14.01
N ARG A 83 11.70 -34.46 -13.95
CA ARG A 83 10.88 -34.96 -15.09
C ARG A 83 9.64 -34.12 -15.34
N LEU A 84 9.12 -33.45 -14.31
CA LEU A 84 8.00 -32.50 -14.41
C LEU A 84 8.46 -31.05 -14.62
N GLY A 85 9.77 -30.81 -14.69
CA GLY A 85 10.34 -29.46 -14.76
C GLY A 85 10.20 -28.66 -13.45
N LEU A 86 9.90 -29.34 -12.33
CA LEU A 86 9.75 -28.72 -11.02
C LEU A 86 11.03 -28.90 -10.20
N ASP A 87 12.18 -28.54 -10.77
CA ASP A 87 13.48 -28.66 -10.11
C ASP A 87 13.78 -27.45 -9.20
N ARG A 88 14.39 -27.70 -8.03
CA ARG A 88 14.67 -26.71 -6.98
C ARG A 88 15.98 -25.98 -7.27
N GLY A 89 15.94 -25.12 -8.27
CA GLY A 89 17.10 -24.45 -8.83
C GLY A 89 16.89 -24.06 -10.29
N ALA A 90 15.88 -24.67 -10.94
CA ALA A 90 15.37 -24.18 -12.20
C ALA A 90 14.71 -22.81 -12.01
N ILE A 91 15.16 -21.85 -12.80
CA ILE A 91 14.49 -20.57 -12.97
C ILE A 91 13.23 -20.84 -13.78
N GLY A 92 12.07 -20.47 -13.23
CA GLY A 92 10.80 -20.55 -13.95
C GLY A 92 10.74 -19.52 -15.09
N ASP A 93 9.57 -19.34 -15.69
CA ASP A 93 9.42 -18.33 -16.74
C ASP A 93 9.84 -16.93 -16.24
N GLU A 94 10.81 -16.34 -16.91
CA GLU A 94 11.23 -14.95 -16.74
C GLU A 94 10.06 -14.02 -17.11
N LYS A 95 9.72 -13.09 -16.23
CA LYS A 95 8.66 -12.10 -16.47
C LYS A 95 9.22 -10.69 -16.36
N LEU A 96 8.69 -9.77 -17.15
CA LEU A 96 8.79 -8.34 -16.83
C LEU A 96 7.74 -8.04 -15.78
N ALA A 97 8.13 -7.39 -14.69
CA ALA A 97 7.25 -7.01 -13.60
C ALA A 97 7.52 -5.59 -13.15
N HIS A 98 6.54 -4.96 -12.53
CA HIS A 98 6.69 -3.65 -11.88
C HIS A 98 5.78 -3.54 -10.67
N PHE A 99 6.09 -2.56 -9.81
CA PHE A 99 5.22 -2.24 -8.68
C PHE A 99 4.29 -1.09 -9.03
N GLU A 100 3.00 -1.24 -8.72
CA GLU A 100 2.01 -0.18 -8.81
C GLU A 100 1.32 0.04 -7.47
N ARG A 101 0.85 1.27 -7.21
CA ARG A 101 0.15 1.61 -5.98
C ARG A 101 -1.30 2.05 -6.23
N PRO A 102 -2.24 1.11 -6.44
CA PRO A 102 -3.66 1.42 -6.52
C PRO A 102 -4.22 1.76 -5.14
N GLY A 103 -4.37 3.07 -4.87
CA GLY A 103 -4.90 3.58 -3.60
C GLY A 103 -4.01 3.19 -2.40
N PRO A 104 -4.54 2.49 -1.38
CA PRO A 104 -3.77 2.12 -0.19
C PRO A 104 -2.94 0.83 -0.35
N ARG A 105 -3.04 0.14 -1.50
CA ARG A 105 -2.35 -1.16 -1.73
C ARG A 105 -1.15 -0.98 -2.64
N LEU A 106 -0.18 -1.87 -2.50
CA LEU A 106 0.94 -2.03 -3.41
C LEU A 106 0.78 -3.38 -4.12
N ALA A 107 0.80 -3.37 -5.44
CA ALA A 107 0.64 -4.54 -6.29
C ALA A 107 1.93 -4.82 -7.06
N LEU A 108 2.31 -6.09 -7.16
CA LEU A 108 3.29 -6.56 -8.13
C LEU A 108 2.52 -6.97 -9.39
N VAL A 109 2.75 -6.25 -10.49
CA VAL A 109 2.10 -6.49 -11.78
C VAL A 109 3.07 -7.23 -12.69
N LEU A 110 2.59 -8.28 -13.37
CA LEU A 110 3.35 -9.02 -14.37
C LEU A 110 2.88 -8.60 -15.76
N GLU A 111 3.82 -8.23 -16.62
CA GLU A 111 3.56 -7.78 -17.98
C GLU A 111 3.30 -8.96 -18.91
N ASN A 112 2.41 -8.75 -19.89
CA ASN A 112 2.20 -9.69 -20.99
C ASN A 112 2.75 -9.12 -22.30
N PRO A 113 4.05 -9.28 -22.58
CA PRO A 113 4.66 -8.70 -23.78
C PRO A 113 4.16 -9.36 -25.07
N LYS A 114 3.52 -10.54 -25.01
CA LYS A 114 3.01 -11.26 -26.17
C LYS A 114 1.75 -10.64 -26.77
N PHE A 115 1.05 -9.78 -26.04
CA PHE A 115 -0.18 -9.14 -26.49
C PHE A 115 -0.08 -7.64 -26.28
N ARG A 116 0.10 -6.88 -27.36
CA ARG A 116 0.13 -5.42 -27.36
C ARG A 116 -0.89 -4.89 -28.35
N ALA A 117 -1.55 -3.79 -28.00
CA ALA A 117 -2.36 -3.05 -28.96
C ALA A 117 -1.44 -2.48 -30.05
N VAL A 118 -1.93 -2.48 -31.29
CA VAL A 118 -1.26 -1.93 -32.47
C VAL A 118 -1.98 -0.65 -32.88
#